data_AF-A0A7S1YTA6-F1
#
_entry.id   AF-A0A7S1YTA6-F1
#
_cell.length_a   1.000
_cell.length_b   1.000
_cell.length_c   1.000
_cell.angle_alpha   90.00
_cell.angle_beta   90.00
_cell.angle_gamma   90.00
#
_symmetry.space_group_name_H-M   'P 1'
#
loop_
_entity.id
_entity.type
_entity.pdbx_description
1 polymer ?
#
loop_
_entity_poly.entity_id
_entity_poly.type
_entity_poly.pdbx_seq_one_letter_code
_entity_poly.pdbx_strand_id
1 'polypeptide(L)'
;EQNILSFACCSLPFLYKATCAVIFFGGDWVDFGIAAITGLASGLVEYLLVTIGGSATLLVDVLVGVSTGVIGGLFFDSNIDGIGGQLCLPSIFLGTLYWYFYGTAFVLGILEIISGELQTGVVRFLAVAVKTFILSLGTSFGMQLVLDSPKEVWFDTVGNCGTIDLSVQWWRIPLYLACSASALAQYRFPHVDYWRGLSVQLVGYEVQFQIFQALMKRQSRDFLDTASSNTAGAIAAVVFASILQRTVDNVAYYYHARVLQRHKGKFSPFGEFCYKMSEIYIRITNCLGFGKKNDVVYLRMAAKLKEQREEMENPSHSRTEIMLTLEEEMVFIEAIVQAEDLNIWALLMPTVYQLVPGSLIARLWFNVIFPPLLSTEETTIVSDVIDGTNNFSSFTIPLVTPFQNDEVNIGAALLVVAASLALGLLIGFVIVEQATLFLKKVFCRKTDDNLTASESRLERQKSERKDARHFFSHTINENNFESVEALSESSQDDEENGFNENPMAEQAQKEVHFE
;
A
#
# COMPACT_ATOMS: atom_id res chain seq x y z
N GLU A 1 0.82 -25.29 1.50
CA GLU A 1 1.34 -23.91 1.61
C GLU A 1 0.25 -22.84 1.50
N GLN A 2 -0.71 -22.92 0.56
CA GLN A 2 -1.81 -21.95 0.44
C GLN A 2 -2.61 -21.70 1.74
N ASN A 3 -2.94 -22.74 2.51
CA ASN A 3 -3.68 -22.57 3.78
C ASN A 3 -2.84 -21.87 4.87
N ILE A 4 -1.52 -22.08 4.90
CA ILE A 4 -0.62 -21.43 5.86
C ILE A 4 -0.41 -19.97 5.44
N LEU A 5 -0.30 -19.68 4.14
CA LEU A 5 -0.26 -18.31 3.63
C LEU A 5 -1.56 -17.56 3.92
N SER A 6 -2.70 -18.24 3.81
CA SER A 6 -4.01 -17.66 4.12
C SER A 6 -4.17 -17.36 5.61
N PHE A 7 -3.66 -18.24 6.48
CA PHE A 7 -3.67 -18.00 7.93
C PHE A 7 -2.67 -16.91 8.34
N ALA A 8 -1.47 -16.88 7.73
CA ALA A 8 -0.49 -15.81 7.95
C ALA A 8 -1.05 -14.45 7.50
N CYS A 9 -1.81 -14.42 6.39
CA CYS A 9 -2.58 -13.24 5.96
C CYS A 9 -3.66 -12.82 6.96
N CYS A 10 -4.17 -13.73 7.81
CA CYS A 10 -5.13 -13.39 8.86
C CYS A 10 -4.45 -12.91 10.15
N SER A 11 -3.20 -13.33 10.42
CA SER A 11 -2.44 -12.88 11.60
C SER A 11 -1.68 -11.57 11.40
N LEU A 12 -1.13 -11.29 10.22
CA LEU A 12 -0.45 -10.00 9.97
C LEU A 12 -1.33 -8.74 10.20
N PRO A 13 -2.64 -8.75 9.93
CA PRO A 13 -3.54 -7.63 10.18
C PRO A 13 -3.68 -7.22 11.65
N PHE A 14 -3.55 -8.14 12.62
CA PHE A 14 -3.72 -7.75 14.04
C PHE A 14 -2.58 -6.82 14.48
N LEU A 15 -1.35 -7.13 14.08
CA LEU A 15 -0.17 -6.35 14.47
C LEU A 15 -0.23 -4.97 13.82
N TYR A 16 -0.66 -4.91 12.56
CA TYR A 16 -0.89 -3.66 11.85
C TYR A 16 -1.89 -2.76 12.57
N LYS A 17 -3.09 -3.27 12.83
CA LYS A 17 -4.17 -2.52 13.46
C LYS A 17 -3.74 -1.94 14.81
N ALA A 18 -3.02 -2.73 15.60
CA ALA A 18 -2.45 -2.32 16.88
C ALA A 18 -1.35 -1.24 16.71
N THR A 19 -0.40 -1.43 15.79
CA THR A 19 0.66 -0.44 15.52
C THR A 19 0.08 0.91 15.07
N CYS A 20 -1.00 0.88 14.29
CA CYS A 20 -1.63 2.08 13.76
C CYS A 20 -2.32 2.90 14.85
N ALA A 21 -3.00 2.23 15.80
CA ALA A 21 -3.61 2.87 16.97
C ALA A 21 -2.59 3.78 17.69
N VAL A 22 -1.39 3.27 17.97
CA VAL A 22 -0.36 4.04 18.68
C VAL A 22 0.25 5.13 17.80
N ILE A 23 0.69 4.79 16.58
CA ILE A 23 1.48 5.72 15.75
C ILE A 23 0.62 6.83 15.15
N PHE A 24 -0.54 6.48 14.59
CA PHE A 24 -1.33 7.42 13.80
C PHE A 24 -2.44 8.09 14.59
N PHE A 25 -2.90 7.44 15.67
CA PHE A 25 -4.03 7.92 16.45
C PHE A 25 -3.68 8.32 17.88
N GLY A 26 -2.41 8.19 18.27
CA GLY A 26 -1.92 8.62 19.58
C GLY A 26 -2.49 7.79 20.72
N GLY A 27 -2.88 6.53 20.47
CA GLY A 27 -3.23 5.61 21.54
C GLY A 27 -2.03 5.25 22.40
N ASP A 28 -2.31 4.79 23.62
CA ASP A 28 -1.30 4.24 24.50
C ASP A 28 -1.07 2.73 24.24
N TRP A 29 -0.27 2.09 25.09
CA TRP A 29 0.01 0.64 24.98
C TRP A 29 -1.18 -0.24 25.38
N VAL A 30 -2.14 0.29 26.13
CA VAL A 30 -3.39 -0.42 26.46
C VAL A 30 -4.29 -0.41 25.23
N ASP A 31 -4.44 0.74 24.58
CA ASP A 31 -5.13 0.90 23.31
C ASP A 31 -4.53 -0.03 22.24
N PHE A 32 -3.19 -0.17 22.19
CA PHE A 32 -2.51 -1.15 21.33
C PHE A 32 -3.03 -2.57 21.56
N GLY A 33 -3.11 -3.00 22.82
CA GLY A 33 -3.57 -4.35 23.18
C GLY A 33 -5.03 -4.58 22.79
N ILE A 34 -5.90 -3.61 23.06
CA ILE A 34 -7.32 -3.70 22.73
C ILE A 34 -7.53 -3.67 21.21
N ALA A 35 -6.82 -2.80 20.49
CA ALA A 35 -6.85 -2.75 19.04
C ALA A 35 -6.32 -4.06 18.40
N ALA A 36 -5.33 -4.72 19.00
CA ALA A 36 -4.86 -6.03 18.56
C ALA A 36 -5.95 -7.10 18.68
N ILE A 37 -6.64 -7.16 19.83
CA ILE A 37 -7.72 -8.14 20.09
C ILE A 37 -8.90 -7.87 19.14
N THR A 38 -9.33 -6.61 19.05
CA THR A 38 -10.42 -6.19 18.17
C THR A 38 -10.07 -6.45 16.70
N GLY A 39 -8.81 -6.21 16.33
CA GLY A 39 -8.28 -6.47 15.01
C GLY A 39 -8.22 -7.95 14.62
N LEU A 40 -7.86 -8.81 15.57
CA LEU A 40 -7.88 -10.26 15.39
C LEU A 40 -9.32 -10.78 15.24
N ALA A 41 -10.22 -10.34 16.11
CA ALA A 41 -11.62 -10.76 16.09
C ALA A 41 -12.33 -10.34 14.79
N SER A 42 -12.17 -9.07 14.38
CA SER A 42 -12.71 -8.57 13.10
C SER A 42 -12.12 -9.31 11.89
N GLY A 43 -10.82 -9.63 11.91
CA GLY A 43 -10.18 -10.43 10.88
C GLY A 43 -10.69 -11.87 10.80
N LEU A 44 -11.00 -12.49 11.95
CA LEU A 44 -11.64 -13.81 12.00
C LEU A 44 -13.07 -13.78 11.43
N VAL A 45 -13.84 -12.73 11.74
CA VAL A 45 -15.19 -12.54 11.16
C VAL A 45 -15.10 -12.43 9.63
N GLU A 46 -14.19 -11.61 9.12
CA GLU A 46 -13.94 -11.49 7.69
C GLU A 46 -13.54 -12.83 7.06
N TYR A 47 -12.58 -13.53 7.66
CA TYR A 47 -12.11 -14.83 7.19
C TYR A 47 -13.24 -15.86 7.12
N LEU A 48 -14.07 -15.96 8.16
CA LEU A 48 -15.20 -16.88 8.19
C LEU A 48 -16.23 -16.55 7.11
N LEU A 49 -16.58 -15.28 6.93
CA LEU A 49 -17.56 -14.86 5.93
C LEU A 49 -17.07 -15.10 4.49
N VAL A 50 -15.79 -14.84 4.23
CA VAL A 50 -15.17 -15.13 2.92
C VAL A 50 -15.13 -16.64 2.67
N THR A 51 -14.83 -17.44 3.69
CA THR A 51 -14.77 -18.92 3.58
C THR A 51 -16.14 -19.54 3.31
N ILE A 52 -17.21 -18.96 3.86
CA ILE A 52 -18.59 -19.45 3.65
C ILE A 52 -19.09 -19.17 2.21
N GLY A 53 -18.33 -18.43 1.39
CA GLY A 53 -18.69 -18.15 0.00
C GLY A 53 -19.73 -17.03 -0.14
N GLY A 54 -19.81 -16.13 0.84
CA GLY A 54 -20.67 -14.95 0.75
C GLY A 54 -20.18 -14.00 -0.36
N SER A 55 -20.94 -13.88 -1.45
CA SER A 55 -20.71 -12.85 -2.48
C SER A 55 -21.08 -11.43 -2.03
N ALA A 56 -21.76 -11.31 -0.88
CA ALA A 56 -22.18 -10.05 -0.30
C ALA A 56 -21.03 -9.35 0.44
N THR A 57 -20.09 -8.77 -0.31
CA THR A 57 -18.95 -7.99 0.23
C THR A 57 -19.39 -6.88 1.19
N LEU A 58 -20.53 -6.25 0.92
CA LEU A 58 -21.12 -5.22 1.77
C LEU A 58 -21.52 -5.76 3.15
N LEU A 59 -22.04 -6.98 3.23
CA LEU A 59 -22.41 -7.61 4.51
C LEU A 59 -21.16 -7.90 5.35
N VAL A 60 -20.05 -8.26 4.72
CA VAL A 60 -18.76 -8.45 5.39
C VAL A 60 -18.31 -7.15 6.04
N ASP A 61 -18.34 -6.04 5.30
CA ASP A 61 -17.93 -4.73 5.83
C ASP A 61 -18.83 -4.28 7.00
N VAL A 62 -20.15 -4.50 6.92
CA VAL A 62 -21.08 -4.21 8.03
C VAL A 62 -20.75 -5.06 9.25
N LEU A 63 -20.58 -6.38 9.11
CA LEU A 63 -20.33 -7.28 10.23
C LEU A 63 -18.96 -7.03 10.88
N VAL A 64 -17.95 -6.71 10.07
CA VAL A 64 -16.63 -6.28 10.54
C VAL A 64 -16.75 -4.99 11.35
N GLY A 65 -17.49 -3.99 10.85
CA GLY A 65 -17.77 -2.75 11.59
C GLY A 65 -18.49 -3.03 12.91
N VAL A 66 -19.61 -3.75 12.88
CA VAL A 66 -20.42 -4.07 14.07
C VAL A 66 -19.59 -4.82 15.11
N SER A 67 -18.83 -5.84 14.71
CA SER A 67 -17.95 -6.58 15.63
C SER A 67 -16.89 -5.69 16.26
N THR A 68 -16.32 -4.75 15.50
CA THR A 68 -15.35 -3.77 16.00
C THR A 68 -15.96 -2.87 17.07
N GLY A 69 -17.16 -2.34 16.81
CA GLY A 69 -17.88 -1.48 17.74
C GLY A 69 -18.30 -2.19 19.02
N VAL A 70 -18.83 -3.41 18.91
CA VAL A 70 -19.25 -4.22 20.07
C VAL A 70 -18.05 -4.55 20.95
N ILE A 71 -16.94 -5.04 20.37
CA ILE A 71 -15.78 -5.47 21.14
C ILE A 71 -15.12 -4.29 21.85
N GLY A 72 -14.82 -3.20 21.14
CA GLY A 72 -14.21 -2.04 21.80
C GLY A 72 -15.17 -1.33 22.77
N GLY A 73 -16.48 -1.34 22.50
CA GLY A 73 -17.51 -0.87 23.44
C GLY A 73 -17.53 -1.70 24.73
N LEU A 74 -17.41 -3.03 24.65
CA LEU A 74 -17.36 -3.91 25.82
C LEU A 74 -16.10 -3.68 26.66
N PHE A 75 -14.94 -3.44 26.02
CA PHE A 75 -13.71 -3.08 26.74
C PHE A 75 -13.84 -1.74 27.49
N PHE A 76 -14.56 -0.78 26.91
CA PHE A 76 -14.84 0.48 27.58
C PHE A 76 -15.81 0.31 28.76
N ASP A 77 -16.95 -0.35 28.53
CA ASP A 77 -18.01 -0.54 29.54
C ASP A 77 -17.60 -1.41 30.72
N SER A 78 -16.85 -2.49 30.45
CA SER A 78 -16.43 -3.45 31.47
C SER A 78 -15.54 -2.84 32.56
N ASN A 79 -15.07 -1.59 32.37
CA ASN A 79 -14.31 -0.78 33.32
C ASN A 79 -13.34 -1.61 34.17
N ILE A 80 -12.65 -2.55 33.52
CA ILE A 80 -11.76 -3.50 34.16
C ILE A 80 -10.71 -2.66 34.89
N ASP A 81 -10.72 -2.72 36.22
CA ASP A 81 -9.77 -2.05 37.11
C ASP A 81 -9.68 -0.50 36.98
N GLY A 82 -10.75 0.17 36.53
CA GLY A 82 -10.76 1.65 36.40
C GLY A 82 -10.03 2.16 35.14
N ILE A 83 -9.68 1.27 34.22
CA ILE A 83 -8.95 1.57 32.98
C ILE A 83 -9.88 2.22 31.94
N GLY A 84 -11.19 1.98 31.99
CA GLY A 84 -12.14 2.41 30.95
C GLY A 84 -12.09 3.92 30.68
N GLY A 85 -11.94 4.73 31.73
CA GLY A 85 -11.85 6.19 31.62
C GLY A 85 -10.54 6.73 31.03
N GLN A 86 -9.52 5.88 30.83
CA GLN A 86 -8.23 6.27 30.24
C GLN A 86 -8.08 5.86 28.77
N LEU A 87 -9.00 5.04 28.25
CA LEU A 87 -8.91 4.53 26.89
C LEU A 87 -9.14 5.64 25.86
N CYS A 88 -8.38 5.62 24.77
CA CYS A 88 -8.64 6.43 23.59
C CYS A 88 -9.44 5.59 22.59
N LEU A 89 -10.76 5.58 22.76
CA LEU A 89 -11.68 4.82 21.89
C LEU A 89 -11.53 5.18 20.40
N PRO A 90 -11.30 6.45 20.00
CA PRO A 90 -10.99 6.80 18.62
C PRO A 90 -9.75 6.08 18.09
N SER A 91 -8.69 5.94 18.89
CA SER A 91 -7.48 5.24 18.46
C SER A 91 -7.71 3.76 18.24
N ILE A 92 -8.45 3.11 19.14
CA ILE A 92 -8.79 1.69 19.04
C ILE A 92 -9.61 1.42 17.77
N PHE A 93 -10.70 2.17 17.56
CA PHE A 93 -11.56 1.97 16.40
C PHE A 93 -10.88 2.34 15.09
N LEU A 94 -10.26 3.51 15.04
CA LEU A 94 -9.62 3.97 13.81
C LEU A 94 -8.40 3.10 13.45
N GLY A 95 -7.61 2.66 14.43
CA GLY A 95 -6.52 1.71 14.24
C GLY A 95 -7.00 0.36 13.72
N THR A 96 -8.10 -0.16 14.28
CA THR A 96 -8.73 -1.40 13.82
C THR A 96 -9.27 -1.30 12.39
N LEU A 97 -9.94 -0.18 12.08
CA LEU A 97 -10.55 0.04 10.78
C LEU A 97 -9.54 0.46 9.70
N TYR A 98 -8.35 0.93 10.08
CA TYR A 98 -7.34 1.43 9.15
C TYR A 98 -6.97 0.41 8.07
N TRP A 99 -6.92 -0.89 8.42
CA TRP A 99 -6.68 -1.98 7.46
C TRP A 99 -7.73 -2.05 6.33
N TYR A 100 -8.97 -1.68 6.65
CA TYR A 100 -10.11 -1.71 5.74
C TYR A 100 -10.27 -0.42 4.94
N PHE A 101 -9.54 0.63 5.30
CA PHE A 101 -9.60 1.91 4.59
C PHE A 101 -8.66 1.92 3.39
N TYR A 102 -9.23 2.07 2.20
CA TYR A 102 -8.45 2.18 0.97
C TYR A 102 -7.95 3.61 0.75
N GLY A 103 -7.16 4.14 1.69
CA GLY A 103 -6.61 5.50 1.63
C GLY A 103 -5.89 5.81 0.30
N THR A 104 -5.16 4.84 -0.26
CA THR A 104 -4.53 5.00 -1.59
C THR A 104 -5.55 5.11 -2.69
N ALA A 105 -6.60 4.28 -2.69
CA ALA A 105 -7.62 4.34 -3.73
C ALA A 105 -8.38 5.67 -3.70
N PHE A 106 -8.52 6.27 -2.51
CA PHE A 106 -9.03 7.63 -2.36
C PHE A 106 -8.12 8.67 -3.04
N VAL A 107 -6.81 8.65 -2.75
CA VAL A 107 -5.85 9.59 -3.39
C VAL A 107 -5.69 9.35 -4.87
N LEU A 108 -5.69 8.09 -5.31
CA LEU A 108 -5.68 7.76 -6.73
C LEU A 108 -6.95 8.24 -7.42
N GLY A 109 -8.11 8.11 -6.78
CA GLY A 109 -9.35 8.66 -7.32
C GLY A 109 -9.26 10.18 -7.54
N ILE A 110 -8.66 10.92 -6.59
CA ILE A 110 -8.41 12.36 -6.74
C ILE A 110 -7.38 12.64 -7.84
N LEU A 111 -6.28 11.88 -7.89
CA LEU A 111 -5.27 12.01 -8.94
C LEU A 111 -5.84 11.79 -10.33
N GLU A 112 -6.69 10.78 -10.51
CA GLU A 112 -7.40 10.49 -11.77
C GLU A 112 -8.36 11.63 -12.14
N ILE A 113 -9.09 12.18 -11.16
CA ILE A 113 -9.94 13.36 -11.38
C ILE A 113 -9.10 14.56 -11.84
N ILE A 114 -7.94 14.80 -11.23
CA ILE A 114 -7.04 15.91 -11.59
C ILE A 114 -6.37 15.67 -12.95
N SER A 115 -6.06 14.42 -13.30
CA SER A 115 -5.44 14.06 -14.59
C SER A 115 -6.43 14.07 -15.76
N GLY A 116 -7.72 14.32 -15.51
CA GLY A 116 -8.77 14.36 -16.52
C GLY A 116 -9.47 13.02 -16.76
N GLU A 117 -9.10 11.97 -16.03
CA GLU A 117 -9.80 10.67 -16.04
C GLU A 117 -10.98 10.69 -15.04
N LEU A 118 -11.95 11.58 -15.30
CA LEU A 118 -13.04 11.86 -14.36
C LEU A 118 -13.86 10.61 -14.01
N GLN A 119 -14.16 9.74 -14.99
CA GLN A 119 -15.05 8.60 -14.78
C GLN A 119 -14.44 7.54 -13.85
N THR A 120 -13.20 7.12 -14.11
CA THR A 120 -12.49 6.13 -13.28
C THR A 120 -12.21 6.70 -11.89
N GLY A 121 -11.76 7.96 -11.83
CA GLY A 121 -11.45 8.65 -10.59
C GLY A 121 -12.67 8.83 -9.67
N VAL A 122 -13.80 9.29 -10.20
CA VAL A 122 -15.04 9.48 -9.41
C VAL A 122 -15.61 8.13 -8.95
N VAL A 123 -15.62 7.11 -9.80
CA VAL A 123 -16.14 5.77 -9.42
C VAL A 123 -15.29 5.18 -8.30
N ARG A 124 -13.96 5.25 -8.40
CA ARG A 124 -13.06 4.75 -7.35
C ARG A 124 -13.22 5.54 -6.05
N PHE A 125 -13.24 6.86 -6.14
CA PHE A 125 -13.45 7.74 -5.00
C PHE A 125 -14.76 7.43 -4.27
N LEU A 126 -15.87 7.34 -5.01
CA LEU A 126 -17.19 7.07 -4.45
C LEU A 126 -17.27 5.67 -3.84
N ALA A 127 -16.73 4.65 -4.50
CA ALA A 127 -16.71 3.28 -3.97
C ALA A 127 -15.99 3.20 -2.62
N VAL A 128 -14.83 3.87 -2.50
CA VAL A 128 -14.06 3.91 -1.26
C VAL A 128 -14.77 4.73 -0.19
N ALA A 129 -15.36 5.87 -0.55
CA ALA A 129 -16.15 6.71 0.35
C ALA A 129 -17.34 5.94 0.95
N VAL A 130 -18.12 5.24 0.12
CA VAL A 130 -19.26 4.42 0.56
C VAL A 130 -18.79 3.28 1.45
N LYS A 131 -17.72 2.57 1.08
CA LYS A 131 -17.20 1.46 1.89
C LYS A 131 -16.72 1.92 3.27
N THR A 132 -15.96 3.01 3.31
CA THR A 132 -15.48 3.59 4.58
C THR A 132 -16.62 4.11 5.45
N PHE A 133 -17.66 4.72 4.84
CA PHE A 133 -18.87 5.13 5.55
C PHE A 133 -19.62 3.93 6.15
N ILE A 134 -19.81 2.84 5.41
CA ILE A 134 -20.50 1.63 5.90
C ILE A 134 -19.75 1.01 7.07
N LEU A 135 -18.42 0.94 7.01
CA LEU A 135 -17.58 0.45 8.11
C LEU A 135 -17.73 1.32 9.36
N SER A 136 -17.67 2.64 9.22
CA SER A 136 -17.87 3.59 10.32
C SER A 136 -19.28 3.46 10.90
N LEU A 137 -20.31 3.36 10.06
CA LEU A 137 -21.71 3.22 10.48
C LEU A 137 -21.95 1.89 11.22
N GLY A 138 -21.41 0.78 10.71
CA GLY A 138 -21.43 -0.51 11.39
C GLY A 138 -20.73 -0.44 12.75
N THR A 139 -19.60 0.24 12.84
CA THR A 139 -18.85 0.44 14.10
C THR A 139 -19.65 1.26 15.10
N SER A 140 -20.24 2.38 14.67
CA SER A 140 -21.12 3.19 15.50
C SER A 140 -22.34 2.42 16.00
N PHE A 141 -22.96 1.60 15.12
CA PHE A 141 -24.08 0.73 15.50
C PHE A 141 -23.65 -0.32 16.53
N GLY A 142 -22.51 -0.99 16.31
CA GLY A 142 -21.96 -1.95 17.26
C GLY A 142 -21.67 -1.33 18.64
N MET A 143 -21.15 -0.10 18.66
CA MET A 143 -20.94 0.64 19.90
C MET A 143 -22.26 0.97 20.60
N GLN A 144 -23.30 1.36 19.85
CA GLN A 144 -24.63 1.64 20.38
C GLN A 144 -25.33 0.41 20.97
N LEU A 145 -24.97 -0.81 20.54
CA LEU A 145 -25.50 -2.04 21.15
C LEU A 145 -24.96 -2.30 22.56
N VAL A 146 -23.83 -1.69 22.92
CA VAL A 146 -23.14 -1.92 24.19
C VAL A 146 -23.23 -0.72 25.12
N LEU A 147 -23.12 0.50 24.58
CA LEU A 147 -23.09 1.74 25.36
C LEU A 147 -24.43 2.47 25.28
N ASP A 148 -24.87 3.01 26.42
CA ASP A 148 -26.09 3.83 26.51
C ASP A 148 -25.95 5.16 25.75
N SER A 149 -24.79 5.81 25.86
CA SER A 149 -24.48 7.12 25.25
C SER A 149 -23.20 7.06 24.40
N PRO A 150 -23.20 6.40 23.22
CA PRO A 150 -22.00 6.26 22.39
C PRO A 150 -21.37 7.59 21.98
N LYS A 151 -22.20 8.62 21.78
CA LYS A 151 -21.76 9.97 21.39
C LYS A 151 -20.93 10.63 22.50
N GLU A 152 -21.43 10.62 23.74
CA GLU A 152 -20.77 11.26 24.88
C GLU A 152 -19.44 10.58 25.15
N VAL A 153 -19.45 9.24 25.20
CA VAL A 153 -18.24 8.42 25.37
C VAL A 153 -17.20 8.70 24.29
N TRP A 154 -17.62 8.82 23.02
CA TRP A 154 -16.71 9.15 21.92
C TRP A 154 -15.98 10.46 22.17
N PHE A 155 -16.70 11.53 22.53
CA PHE A 155 -16.07 12.85 22.76
C PHE A 155 -15.27 12.91 24.07
N ASP A 156 -15.74 12.26 25.13
CA ASP A 156 -15.03 12.23 26.42
C ASP A 156 -13.67 11.53 26.30
N THR A 157 -13.58 10.50 25.45
CA THR A 157 -12.34 9.73 25.24
C THR A 157 -11.36 10.39 24.28
N VAL A 158 -11.78 11.37 23.47
CA VAL A 158 -10.86 12.11 22.57
C VAL A 158 -9.77 12.84 23.37
N GLY A 159 -10.09 13.32 24.58
CA GLY A 159 -9.13 13.99 25.47
C GLY A 159 -8.00 13.07 25.98
N ASN A 160 -8.20 11.75 25.96
CA ASN A 160 -7.21 10.76 26.36
C ASN A 160 -6.24 10.38 25.23
N CYS A 161 -6.52 10.82 24.01
CA CYS A 161 -5.69 10.53 22.85
C CYS A 161 -4.46 11.46 22.79
N GLY A 162 -3.32 10.94 22.32
CA GLY A 162 -2.10 11.73 22.11
C GLY A 162 -1.27 11.96 23.37
N THR A 163 -1.43 11.13 24.40
CA THR A 163 -0.63 11.18 25.64
C THR A 163 0.85 10.89 25.40
N ILE A 164 1.17 10.09 24.38
CA ILE A 164 2.55 9.73 24.02
C ILE A 164 3.11 10.73 23.00
N ASP A 165 4.15 11.46 23.42
CA ASP A 165 4.94 12.27 22.49
C ASP A 165 5.84 11.37 21.63
N LEU A 166 5.38 11.08 20.41
CA LEU A 166 6.09 10.27 19.41
C LEU A 166 7.46 10.83 19.02
N SER A 167 7.73 12.12 19.23
CA SER A 167 9.01 12.75 18.87
C SER A 167 10.18 12.21 19.69
N VAL A 168 9.93 11.77 20.92
CA VAL A 168 10.95 11.31 21.87
C VAL A 168 11.17 9.79 21.77
N GLN A 169 10.25 9.08 21.12
CA GLN A 169 10.18 7.62 21.19
C GLN A 169 10.94 6.94 20.04
N TRP A 170 12.04 6.26 20.37
CA TRP A 170 12.86 5.53 19.38
C TRP A 170 12.11 4.34 18.75
N TRP A 171 11.20 3.71 19.51
CA TRP A 171 10.42 2.56 19.05
C TRP A 171 9.39 2.91 17.97
N ARG A 172 9.15 4.20 17.71
CA ARG A 172 8.32 4.69 16.61
C ARG A 172 8.76 4.13 15.26
N ILE A 173 10.08 4.05 15.02
CA ILE A 173 10.62 3.57 13.74
C ILE A 173 10.37 2.06 13.54
N PRO A 174 10.77 1.16 14.47
CA PRO A 174 10.43 -0.26 14.37
C PRO A 174 8.92 -0.52 14.24
N LEU A 175 8.10 0.22 14.98
CA LEU A 175 6.65 0.07 14.95
C LEU A 175 6.07 0.55 13.61
N TYR A 176 6.60 1.63 13.04
CA TYR A 176 6.24 2.11 11.70
C TYR A 176 6.66 1.12 10.60
N LEU A 177 7.84 0.50 10.73
CA LEU A 177 8.30 -0.53 9.79
C LEU A 177 7.44 -1.80 9.86
N ALA A 178 6.98 -2.18 11.06
CA ALA A 178 6.05 -3.29 11.22
C ALA A 178 4.70 -2.98 10.56
N CYS A 179 4.19 -1.75 10.74
CA CYS A 179 3.02 -1.25 10.05
C CYS A 179 3.19 -1.30 8.51
N SER A 180 4.31 -0.76 8.03
CA SER A 180 4.72 -0.73 6.63
C SER A 180 4.80 -2.12 5.98
N ALA A 181 5.32 -3.12 6.70
CA ALA A 181 5.45 -4.49 6.22
C ALA A 181 4.09 -5.15 5.94
N SER A 182 3.09 -4.85 6.76
CA SER A 182 1.74 -5.36 6.55
C SER A 182 1.02 -4.65 5.40
N ALA A 183 1.26 -3.36 5.18
CA ALA A 183 0.78 -2.67 3.98
C ALA A 183 1.38 -3.31 2.71
N LEU A 184 2.68 -3.63 2.71
CA LEU A 184 3.30 -4.39 1.62
C LEU A 184 2.63 -5.76 1.42
N ALA A 185 2.23 -6.42 2.50
CA ALA A 185 1.48 -7.68 2.43
C ALA A 185 0.09 -7.49 1.78
N GLN A 186 -0.61 -6.40 2.09
CA GLN A 186 -1.90 -6.06 1.49
C GLN A 186 -1.80 -5.85 -0.03
N TYR A 187 -0.70 -5.22 -0.48
CA TYR A 187 -0.38 -5.07 -1.91
C TYR A 187 0.19 -6.35 -2.55
N ARG A 188 0.26 -7.46 -1.81
CA ARG A 188 0.86 -8.74 -2.25
C ARG A 188 2.27 -8.55 -2.80
N PHE A 189 3.02 -7.64 -2.20
CA PHE A 189 4.39 -7.36 -2.60
C PHE A 189 5.24 -8.63 -2.38
N PRO A 190 6.23 -8.93 -3.23
CA PRO A 190 7.09 -10.09 -3.00
C PRO A 190 7.91 -9.92 -1.71
N HIS A 191 7.89 -10.91 -0.81
CA HIS A 191 8.63 -10.86 0.46
C HIS A 191 10.13 -10.57 0.30
N VAL A 192 10.73 -11.08 -0.77
CA VAL A 192 12.16 -10.88 -1.10
C VAL A 192 12.47 -9.38 -1.33
N ASP A 193 11.49 -8.61 -1.80
CA ASP A 193 11.65 -7.18 -2.09
C ASP A 193 11.09 -6.27 -1.00
N TYR A 194 10.55 -6.82 0.11
CA TYR A 194 9.99 -6.02 1.21
C TYR A 194 10.94 -4.93 1.68
N TRP A 195 12.23 -5.25 1.81
CA TRP A 195 13.23 -4.28 2.25
C TRP A 195 13.29 -3.04 1.35
N ARG A 196 13.02 -3.16 0.04
CA ARG A 196 12.98 -2.02 -0.88
C ARG A 196 11.79 -1.12 -0.56
N GLY A 197 10.60 -1.72 -0.45
CA GLY A 197 9.38 -1.02 -0.10
C GLY A 197 9.47 -0.35 1.29
N LEU A 198 9.95 -1.08 2.29
CA LEU A 198 10.15 -0.59 3.65
C LEU A 198 11.12 0.60 3.71
N SER A 199 12.20 0.55 2.93
CA SER A 199 13.18 1.64 2.89
C SER A 199 12.57 2.92 2.28
N VAL A 200 11.80 2.80 1.20
CA VAL A 200 11.09 3.92 0.57
C VAL A 200 10.04 4.51 1.51
N GLN A 201 9.26 3.66 2.16
CA GLN A 201 8.25 4.06 3.14
C GLN A 201 8.86 4.79 4.34
N LEU A 202 9.99 4.30 4.85
CA LEU A 202 10.70 4.92 5.97
C LEU A 202 11.24 6.30 5.61
N VAL A 203 11.86 6.45 4.43
CA VAL A 203 12.39 7.74 3.97
C VAL A 203 11.28 8.77 3.80
N GLY A 204 10.17 8.38 3.15
CA GLY A 204 9.02 9.27 2.97
C GLY A 204 8.44 9.75 4.31
N TYR A 205 8.22 8.81 5.24
CA TYR A 205 7.68 9.11 6.56
C TYR A 205 8.62 9.97 7.41
N GLU A 206 9.91 9.67 7.44
CA GLU A 206 10.85 10.42 8.27
C GLU A 206 11.01 11.85 7.77
N VAL A 207 11.07 12.06 6.45
CA VAL A 207 11.11 13.41 5.88
C VAL A 207 9.83 14.19 6.18
N GLN A 208 8.67 13.57 5.99
CA GLN A 208 7.37 14.17 6.34
C GLN A 208 7.34 14.56 7.82
N PHE A 209 7.72 13.65 8.72
CA PHE A 209 7.68 13.85 10.16
C PHE A 209 8.63 14.96 10.63
N GLN A 210 9.86 14.98 10.14
CA GLN A 210 10.86 15.99 10.51
C GLN A 210 10.44 17.39 10.04
N ILE A 211 9.89 17.50 8.82
CA ILE A 211 9.39 18.78 8.29
C ILE A 211 8.16 19.23 9.07
N PHE A 212 7.23 18.32 9.36
CA PHE A 212 6.05 18.62 10.17
C PHE A 212 6.43 19.17 11.54
N GLN A 213 7.37 18.52 12.24
CA GLN A 213 7.87 19.02 13.53
C GLN A 213 8.59 20.37 13.43
N ALA A 214 9.37 20.58 12.36
CA ALA A 214 10.08 21.83 12.17
C ALA A 214 9.12 23.01 11.93
N LEU A 215 8.02 22.78 11.22
CA LEU A 215 7.00 23.77 10.92
C LEU A 215 6.06 24.04 12.10
N MET A 216 5.68 23.00 12.84
CA MET A 216 4.89 23.13 14.08
C MET A 216 5.49 24.09 15.12
N LYS A 217 6.81 24.28 15.12
CA LYS A 217 7.49 25.21 16.03
C LYS A 217 7.34 26.69 15.62
N ARG A 218 6.93 26.97 14.38
CA ARG A 218 7.01 28.31 13.77
C ARG A 218 5.66 29.00 13.54
N GLN A 219 4.57 28.27 13.34
CA GLN A 219 3.28 28.86 12.95
C GLN A 219 2.09 28.29 13.73
N SER A 220 0.94 28.98 13.65
CA SER A 220 -0.37 28.41 13.98
C SER A 220 -0.59 27.16 13.12
N ARG A 221 -1.30 26.16 13.66
CA ARG A 221 -1.55 24.85 13.04
C ARG A 221 -2.39 24.96 11.76
N ASP A 222 -1.82 25.52 10.71
CA ASP A 222 -2.51 25.77 9.46
C ASP A 222 -2.34 24.56 8.53
N PHE A 223 -3.29 24.37 7.60
CA PHE A 223 -3.24 23.27 6.62
C PHE A 223 -1.99 23.32 5.71
N LEU A 224 -1.30 24.45 5.62
CA LEU A 224 -0.09 24.62 4.83
C LEU A 224 1.09 23.80 5.38
N ASP A 225 1.18 23.62 6.70
CA ASP A 225 2.25 22.82 7.32
C ASP A 225 2.08 21.33 7.01
N THR A 226 0.82 20.88 7.04
CA THR A 226 0.46 19.52 6.63
C THR A 226 0.71 19.32 5.13
N ALA A 227 0.33 20.30 4.30
CA ALA A 227 0.55 20.23 2.85
C ALA A 227 2.05 20.14 2.50
N SER A 228 2.86 20.99 3.10
CA SER A 228 4.29 21.07 2.81
C SER A 228 5.06 19.84 3.28
N SER A 229 4.77 19.33 4.49
CA SER A 229 5.35 18.09 5.00
C SER A 229 5.00 16.88 4.14
N ASN A 230 3.73 16.73 3.73
CA ASN A 230 3.30 15.67 2.82
C ASN A 230 3.97 15.76 1.45
N THR A 231 4.01 16.96 0.87
CA THR A 231 4.66 17.21 -0.42
C THR A 231 6.13 16.78 -0.36
N ALA A 232 6.84 17.19 0.69
CA ALA A 232 8.26 16.86 0.85
C ALA A 232 8.50 15.37 1.12
N GLY A 233 7.67 14.73 1.93
CA GLY A 233 7.72 13.28 2.15
C GLY A 233 7.52 12.49 0.85
N ALA A 234 6.54 12.89 0.03
CA ALA A 234 6.30 12.28 -1.28
C ALA A 234 7.46 12.50 -2.27
N ILE A 235 8.02 13.71 -2.34
CA ILE A 235 9.21 14.00 -3.16
C ILE A 235 10.38 13.10 -2.75
N ALA A 236 10.65 13.01 -1.43
CA ALA A 236 11.74 12.19 -0.91
C ALA A 236 11.54 10.71 -1.23
N ALA A 237 10.31 10.20 -1.10
CA ALA A 237 9.98 8.82 -1.46
C ALA A 237 10.22 8.54 -2.96
N VAL A 238 9.81 9.44 -3.87
CA VAL A 238 10.04 9.27 -5.32
C VAL A 238 11.51 9.29 -5.68
N VAL A 239 12.26 10.27 -5.15
CA VAL A 239 13.69 10.39 -5.40
C VAL A 239 14.43 9.17 -4.87
N PHE A 240 14.14 8.75 -3.64
CA PHE A 240 14.78 7.60 -3.03
C PHE A 240 14.40 6.29 -3.74
N ALA A 241 13.13 6.08 -4.09
CA ALA A 241 12.69 4.91 -4.86
C ALA A 241 13.41 4.83 -6.21
N SER A 242 13.59 5.96 -6.90
CA SER A 242 14.28 6.01 -8.19
C SER A 242 15.78 5.70 -8.07
N ILE A 243 16.45 6.26 -7.05
CA ILE A 243 17.86 5.96 -6.76
C ILE A 243 18.03 4.50 -6.38
N LEU A 244 17.17 4.00 -5.50
CA LEU A 244 17.20 2.62 -5.03
C LEU A 244 16.98 1.66 -6.20
N GLN A 245 15.94 1.88 -6.99
CA GLN A 245 15.63 1.06 -8.16
C GLN A 245 16.80 1.05 -9.14
N ARG A 246 17.35 2.23 -9.48
CA ARG A 246 18.51 2.33 -10.36
C ARG A 246 19.74 1.59 -9.82
N THR A 247 19.98 1.67 -8.51
CA THR A 247 21.11 0.99 -7.86
C THR A 247 20.94 -0.52 -7.91
N VAL A 248 19.73 -1.00 -7.61
CA VAL A 248 19.42 -2.42 -7.64
C VAL A 248 19.46 -2.97 -9.06
N ASP A 249 18.89 -2.28 -10.03
CA ASP A 249 18.90 -2.72 -11.45
C ASP A 249 20.33 -2.77 -11.99
N ASN A 250 21.19 -1.82 -11.61
CA ASN A 250 22.61 -1.87 -11.99
C ASN A 250 23.33 -3.09 -11.39
N VAL A 251 23.03 -3.48 -10.15
CA VAL A 251 23.61 -4.66 -9.51
C VAL A 251 23.04 -5.95 -10.10
N ALA A 252 21.71 -6.01 -10.25
CA ALA A 252 20.98 -7.14 -10.80
C ALA A 252 21.32 -7.37 -12.28
N TYR A 253 21.61 -6.31 -13.05
CA TYR A 253 22.05 -6.42 -14.44
C TYR A 253 23.25 -7.35 -14.58
N TYR A 254 24.27 -7.23 -13.72
CA TYR A 254 25.44 -8.11 -13.78
C TYR A 254 25.10 -9.56 -13.44
N TYR A 255 24.16 -9.75 -12.51
CA TYR A 255 23.65 -11.06 -12.15
C TYR A 255 22.91 -11.71 -13.32
N HIS A 256 21.88 -11.06 -13.87
CA HIS A 256 21.10 -11.58 -14.99
C HIS A 256 21.90 -11.69 -16.28
N ALA A 257 22.78 -10.73 -16.60
CA ALA A 257 23.60 -10.79 -17.80
C ALA A 257 24.56 -11.98 -17.80
N ARG A 258 25.08 -12.37 -16.63
CA ARG A 258 25.98 -13.52 -16.50
C ARG A 258 25.21 -14.83 -16.57
N VAL A 259 24.07 -14.94 -15.89
CA VAL A 259 23.27 -16.17 -15.91
C VAL A 259 22.63 -16.41 -17.27
N LEU A 260 22.07 -15.37 -17.91
CA LEU A 260 21.53 -15.45 -19.27
C LEU A 260 22.62 -15.45 -20.36
N GLN A 261 23.90 -15.50 -19.95
CA GLN A 261 25.08 -15.52 -20.82
C GLN A 261 25.09 -14.48 -21.96
N ARG A 262 24.54 -13.29 -21.70
CA ARG A 262 24.39 -12.21 -22.68
C ARG A 262 25.73 -11.63 -23.15
N HIS A 263 26.83 -11.90 -22.45
CA HIS A 263 28.17 -11.49 -22.85
C HIS A 263 29.16 -12.65 -22.85
N LYS A 264 29.77 -12.92 -24.02
CA LYS A 264 30.88 -13.88 -24.19
C LYS A 264 32.23 -13.38 -23.61
N GLY A 265 32.24 -12.23 -22.92
CA GLY A 265 33.46 -11.56 -22.45
C GLY A 265 33.63 -11.58 -20.92
N LYS A 266 34.87 -11.35 -20.45
CA LYS A 266 35.14 -11.11 -19.03
C LYS A 266 34.42 -9.82 -18.60
N PHE A 267 33.56 -9.92 -17.59
CA PHE A 267 32.98 -8.74 -16.95
C PHE A 267 34.08 -7.85 -16.35
N SER A 268 33.78 -6.57 -16.12
CA SER A 268 34.66 -5.73 -15.32
C SER A 268 34.86 -6.35 -13.93
N PRO A 269 35.99 -6.08 -13.24
CA PRO A 269 36.21 -6.56 -11.87
C PRO A 269 35.06 -6.19 -10.92
N PHE A 270 34.46 -5.02 -11.14
CA PHE A 270 33.27 -4.57 -10.42
C PHE A 270 32.05 -5.45 -10.69
N GLY A 271 31.76 -5.77 -11.96
CA GLY A 271 30.65 -6.67 -12.30
C GLY A 271 30.82 -8.07 -11.72
N GLU A 272 32.06 -8.56 -11.65
CA GLU A 272 32.37 -9.85 -11.04
C GLU A 272 32.21 -9.84 -9.51
N PHE A 273 32.56 -8.73 -8.86
CA PHE A 273 32.26 -8.50 -7.44
C PHE A 273 30.74 -8.46 -7.19
N CYS A 274 29.97 -7.67 -7.97
CA CYS A 274 28.51 -7.60 -7.84
C CYS A 274 27.84 -8.97 -8.00
N TYR A 275 28.25 -9.73 -9.02
CA TYR A 275 27.75 -11.09 -9.22
C TYR A 275 28.00 -11.99 -7.99
N LYS A 276 29.23 -11.99 -7.45
CA LYS A 276 29.57 -12.79 -6.26
C LYS A 276 28.75 -12.36 -5.04
N MET A 277 28.53 -11.07 -4.87
CA MET A 277 27.68 -10.55 -3.78
C MET A 277 26.23 -11.05 -3.92
N SER A 278 25.64 -10.98 -5.11
CA SER A 278 24.30 -11.52 -5.37
C SER A 278 24.23 -13.03 -5.17
N GLU A 279 25.23 -13.79 -5.61
CA GLU A 279 25.31 -15.24 -5.40
C GLU A 279 25.38 -15.59 -3.91
N ILE A 280 26.22 -14.88 -3.13
CA ILE A 280 26.33 -15.05 -1.68
C ILE A 280 24.99 -14.71 -1.01
N TYR A 281 24.35 -13.61 -1.40
CA TYR A 281 23.04 -13.20 -0.89
C TYR A 281 21.98 -14.29 -1.12
N ILE A 282 21.90 -14.86 -2.32
CA ILE A 282 20.96 -15.94 -2.66
C ILE A 282 21.23 -17.20 -1.82
N ARG A 283 22.51 -17.54 -1.61
CA ARG A 283 22.88 -18.71 -0.78
C ARG A 283 22.53 -18.49 0.68
N ILE A 284 22.81 -17.31 1.23
CA ILE A 284 22.49 -16.98 2.63
C ILE A 284 20.98 -16.99 2.84
N THR A 285 20.21 -16.33 1.97
CA THR A 285 18.74 -16.28 2.09
C THR A 285 18.11 -17.66 1.99
N ASN A 286 18.57 -18.51 1.06
CA ASN A 286 18.14 -19.91 0.97
C ASN A 286 18.55 -20.74 2.20
N CYS A 287 19.75 -20.52 2.74
CA CYS A 287 20.20 -21.19 3.96
C CYS A 287 19.34 -20.83 5.18
N LEU A 288 18.83 -19.60 5.23
CA LEU A 288 17.92 -19.12 6.28
C LEU A 288 16.45 -19.55 6.06
N GLY A 289 16.13 -20.19 4.92
CA GLY A 289 14.76 -20.59 4.57
C GLY A 289 13.88 -19.45 4.05
N PHE A 290 14.45 -18.26 3.81
CA PHE A 290 13.74 -17.12 3.22
C PHE A 290 13.86 -17.04 1.69
N GLY A 291 14.85 -17.72 1.12
CA GLY A 291 15.10 -17.72 -0.33
C GLY A 291 14.11 -18.60 -1.11
N LYS A 292 13.92 -18.30 -2.40
CA LYS A 292 13.13 -19.14 -3.28
C LYS A 292 13.95 -20.37 -3.67
N LYS A 293 13.33 -21.56 -3.62
CA LYS A 293 13.95 -22.81 -4.11
C LYS A 293 14.45 -22.66 -5.56
N ASN A 294 13.72 -21.92 -6.36
CA ASN A 294 14.01 -21.64 -7.76
C ASN A 294 15.35 -20.89 -7.94
N ASP A 295 15.78 -20.06 -6.98
CA ASP A 295 17.05 -19.33 -7.09
C ASP A 295 18.26 -20.28 -7.05
N VAL A 296 18.15 -21.39 -6.31
CA VAL A 296 19.19 -22.42 -6.23
C VAL A 296 19.24 -23.25 -7.52
N VAL A 297 18.08 -23.52 -8.12
CA VAL A 297 17.99 -24.16 -9.44
C VAL A 297 18.60 -23.24 -10.49
N TYR A 298 18.30 -21.95 -10.42
CA TYR A 298 18.81 -20.92 -11.33
C TYR A 298 20.35 -20.83 -11.31
N LEU A 299 20.97 -20.86 -10.13
CA LEU A 299 22.44 -20.90 -10.01
C LEU A 299 23.08 -22.15 -10.63
N ARG A 300 22.42 -23.32 -10.51
CA ARG A 300 22.91 -24.57 -11.13
C ARG A 300 22.70 -24.57 -12.65
N MET A 301 21.58 -24.03 -13.10
CA MET A 301 21.24 -23.88 -14.51
C MET A 301 22.26 -22.99 -15.24
N ALA A 302 22.78 -21.94 -14.60
CA ALA A 302 23.83 -21.10 -15.18
C ALA A 302 25.09 -21.89 -15.58
N ALA A 303 25.51 -22.85 -14.74
CA ALA A 303 26.66 -23.70 -15.03
C ALA A 303 26.34 -24.71 -16.15
N LYS A 304 25.16 -25.32 -16.11
CA LYS A 304 24.69 -26.28 -17.13
C LYS A 304 24.55 -25.64 -18.51
N LEU A 305 23.94 -24.46 -18.59
CA LEU A 305 23.84 -23.67 -19.83
C LEU A 305 25.23 -23.34 -20.39
N LYS A 306 26.24 -23.18 -19.53
CA LYS A 306 27.60 -22.83 -19.96
C LYS A 306 28.27 -24.03 -20.59
N GLU A 307 28.18 -25.18 -19.94
CA GLU A 307 28.68 -26.47 -20.45
C GLU A 307 28.00 -26.83 -21.78
N GLN A 308 26.65 -26.78 -21.83
CA GLN A 308 25.90 -27.06 -23.07
C GLN A 308 26.29 -26.13 -24.22
N ARG A 309 26.61 -24.87 -23.93
CA ARG A 309 27.08 -23.92 -24.95
C ARG A 309 28.50 -24.21 -25.41
N GLU A 310 29.42 -24.51 -24.50
CA GLU A 310 30.80 -24.88 -24.85
C GLU A 310 30.82 -26.15 -25.72
N GLU A 311 29.91 -27.09 -25.45
CA GLU A 311 29.68 -28.26 -26.30
C GLU A 311 29.18 -27.88 -27.70
N MET A 312 28.18 -27.00 -27.83
CA MET A 312 27.66 -26.57 -29.14
C MET A 312 28.68 -25.76 -29.95
N GLU A 313 29.59 -25.03 -29.30
CA GLU A 313 30.66 -24.30 -29.98
C GLU A 313 31.77 -25.23 -30.49
N ASN A 314 31.86 -26.46 -29.95
CA ASN A 314 32.82 -27.45 -30.39
C ASN A 314 32.26 -28.24 -31.60
N PRO A 315 32.84 -28.10 -32.81
CA PRO A 315 32.32 -28.76 -34.01
C PRO A 315 32.42 -30.29 -33.97
N SER A 316 33.15 -30.86 -33.01
CA SER A 316 33.24 -32.32 -32.81
C SER A 316 32.13 -32.89 -31.95
N HIS A 317 31.33 -32.06 -31.29
CA HIS A 317 30.23 -32.49 -30.43
C HIS A 317 28.93 -32.57 -31.24
N SER A 318 28.09 -33.57 -30.96
CA SER A 318 26.84 -33.81 -31.73
C SER A 318 25.65 -32.95 -31.29
N ARG A 319 25.77 -32.20 -30.20
CA ARG A 319 24.67 -31.41 -29.62
C ARG A 319 24.40 -30.16 -30.47
N THR A 320 23.18 -30.05 -30.99
CA THR A 320 22.72 -28.91 -31.79
C THR A 320 21.82 -27.94 -31.03
N GLU A 321 21.26 -28.36 -29.89
CA GLU A 321 20.29 -27.57 -29.12
C GLU A 321 20.49 -27.67 -27.61
N ILE A 322 19.99 -26.65 -26.90
CA ILE A 322 20.02 -26.54 -25.45
C ILE A 322 18.79 -27.26 -24.90
N MET A 323 19.00 -28.39 -24.24
CA MET A 323 17.93 -29.16 -23.59
C MET A 323 17.83 -28.76 -22.11
N LEU A 324 16.72 -28.11 -21.76
CA LEU A 324 16.30 -27.81 -20.39
C LEU A 324 15.19 -28.78 -19.97
N THR A 325 15.16 -29.14 -18.68
CA THR A 325 13.99 -29.84 -18.13
C THR A 325 12.82 -28.87 -17.99
N LEU A 326 11.58 -29.37 -17.91
CA LEU A 326 10.39 -28.53 -17.70
C LEU A 326 10.53 -27.60 -16.47
N GLU A 327 11.11 -28.12 -15.38
CA GLU A 327 11.37 -27.34 -14.16
C GLU A 327 12.41 -26.23 -14.42
N GLU A 328 13.49 -26.52 -15.13
CA GLU A 328 14.51 -25.54 -15.48
C GLU A 328 13.95 -24.47 -16.43
N GLU A 329 13.09 -24.85 -17.37
CA GLU A 329 12.42 -23.92 -18.29
C GLU A 329 11.50 -22.96 -17.53
N MET A 330 10.68 -23.47 -16.60
CA MET A 330 9.85 -22.61 -15.75
C MET A 330 10.69 -21.62 -14.93
N VAL A 331 11.80 -22.08 -14.35
CA VAL A 331 12.73 -21.23 -13.59
C VAL A 331 13.40 -20.20 -14.50
N PHE A 332 13.73 -20.57 -15.74
CA PHE A 332 14.29 -19.67 -16.74
C PHE A 332 13.30 -18.59 -17.14
N ILE A 333 12.02 -18.94 -17.37
CA ILE A 333 10.95 -17.97 -17.63
C ILE A 333 10.76 -17.04 -16.44
N GLU A 334 10.71 -17.58 -15.22
CA GLU A 334 10.61 -16.75 -14.01
C GLU A 334 11.77 -15.77 -13.93
N ALA A 335 13.00 -16.20 -14.23
CA ALA A 335 14.16 -15.32 -14.21
C ALA A 335 14.13 -14.24 -15.31
N ILE A 336 13.53 -14.52 -16.47
CA ILE A 336 13.28 -13.50 -17.50
C ILE A 336 12.30 -12.46 -16.99
N VAL A 337 11.21 -12.89 -16.35
CA VAL A 337 10.19 -12.00 -15.77
C VAL A 337 10.79 -11.18 -14.63
N GLN A 338 11.59 -11.79 -13.75
CA GLN A 338 12.28 -11.10 -12.66
C GLN A 338 13.36 -10.13 -13.14
N ALA A 339 13.91 -10.34 -14.34
CA ALA A 339 14.85 -9.42 -14.96
C ALA A 339 14.17 -8.19 -15.61
N GLU A 340 12.84 -8.10 -15.53
CA GLU A 340 12.12 -6.87 -15.86
C GLU A 340 12.30 -5.85 -14.72
N ASP A 341 12.55 -4.60 -15.11
CA ASP A 341 12.73 -3.51 -14.14
C ASP A 341 11.44 -3.40 -13.31
N LEU A 342 11.59 -3.42 -11.99
CA LEU A 342 10.47 -3.26 -11.09
C LEU A 342 9.87 -1.87 -11.30
N ASN A 343 8.57 -1.83 -11.58
CA ASN A 343 7.87 -0.56 -11.74
C ASN A 343 8.00 0.25 -10.45
N ILE A 344 8.54 1.47 -10.54
CA ILE A 344 8.68 2.39 -9.40
C ILE A 344 7.34 2.62 -8.70
N TRP A 345 6.23 2.61 -9.45
CA TRP A 345 4.89 2.70 -8.88
C TRP A 345 4.56 1.56 -7.92
N ALA A 346 5.10 0.35 -8.12
CA ALA A 346 4.90 -0.76 -7.19
C ALA A 346 5.55 -0.49 -5.81
N LEU A 347 6.63 0.31 -5.77
CA LEU A 347 7.25 0.78 -4.52
C LEU A 347 6.52 1.99 -3.93
N LEU A 348 6.02 2.88 -4.79
CA LEU A 348 5.36 4.11 -4.36
C LEU A 348 3.93 3.91 -3.88
N MET A 349 3.14 3.01 -4.46
CA MET A 349 1.73 2.82 -4.08
C MET A 349 1.55 2.45 -2.59
N PRO A 350 2.31 1.50 -2.03
CA PRO A 350 2.29 1.23 -0.59
C PRO A 350 2.85 2.39 0.25
N THR A 351 3.71 3.23 -0.33
CA THR A 351 4.23 4.41 0.36
C THR A 351 3.19 5.51 0.44
N VAL A 352 2.52 5.82 -0.66
CA VAL A 352 1.39 6.75 -0.69
C VAL A 352 0.30 6.26 0.26
N TYR A 353 0.03 4.96 0.32
CA TYR A 353 -0.90 4.38 1.29
C TYR A 353 -0.61 4.77 2.73
N GLN A 354 0.65 4.68 3.14
CA GLN A 354 1.08 4.99 4.50
C GLN A 354 1.16 6.49 4.79
N LEU A 355 1.47 7.30 3.78
CA LEU A 355 1.52 8.76 3.91
C LEU A 355 0.12 9.39 3.94
N VAL A 356 -0.89 8.72 3.37
CA VAL A 356 -2.28 9.16 3.41
C VAL A 356 -2.87 8.81 4.77
N PRO A 357 -3.33 9.80 5.54
CA PRO A 357 -4.03 9.55 6.78
C PRO A 357 -5.43 9.03 6.44
N GLY A 358 -5.58 7.72 6.21
CA GLY A 358 -6.88 7.04 6.23
C GLY A 358 -7.67 7.34 7.51
N SER A 359 -6.93 7.70 8.57
CA SER A 359 -7.43 8.32 9.80
C SER A 359 -8.33 9.55 9.59
N LEU A 360 -8.02 10.44 8.65
CA LEU A 360 -8.84 11.63 8.37
C LEU A 360 -10.17 11.26 7.71
N ILE A 361 -10.17 10.28 6.80
CA ILE A 361 -11.41 9.78 6.15
C ILE A 361 -12.34 9.20 7.21
N ALA A 362 -11.79 8.42 8.11
CA ALA A 362 -12.56 7.78 9.15
C ALA A 362 -13.08 8.78 10.18
N ARG A 363 -12.26 9.75 10.60
CA ARG A 363 -12.69 10.88 11.44
C ARG A 363 -13.79 11.70 10.75
N LEU A 364 -13.71 11.92 9.43
CA LEU A 364 -14.77 12.58 8.68
C LEU A 364 -16.10 11.85 8.87
N TRP A 365 -16.12 10.53 8.68
CA TRP A 365 -17.36 9.75 8.82
C TRP A 365 -17.86 9.67 10.25
N PHE A 366 -16.96 9.48 11.24
CA PHE A 366 -17.36 9.51 12.64
C PHE A 366 -17.92 10.86 13.05
N ASN A 367 -17.40 11.98 12.53
CA ASN A 367 -17.96 13.31 12.80
C ASN A 367 -19.29 13.56 12.08
N VAL A 368 -19.55 12.87 10.95
CA VAL A 368 -20.87 12.89 10.30
C VAL A 368 -21.89 12.06 11.11
N ILE A 369 -21.48 10.91 11.66
CA ILE A 369 -22.36 10.02 12.43
C ILE A 369 -22.60 10.57 13.85
N PHE A 370 -21.54 11.04 14.50
CA PHE A 370 -21.53 11.68 15.81
C PHE A 370 -21.16 13.15 15.62
N PRO A 371 -22.13 14.04 15.33
CA PRO A 371 -21.84 15.45 15.14
C PRO A 371 -21.24 16.05 16.42
N PRO A 372 -20.19 16.90 16.31
CA PRO A 372 -19.56 17.54 17.46
C PRO A 372 -20.59 18.23 18.33
N LEU A 373 -20.40 18.14 19.65
CA LEU A 373 -21.23 18.86 20.60
C LEU A 373 -21.03 20.35 20.36
N LEU A 374 -22.12 21.05 20.07
CA LEU A 374 -22.10 22.50 19.98
C LEU A 374 -21.84 23.04 21.39
N SER A 375 -20.67 23.61 21.64
CA SER A 375 -20.44 24.37 22.87
C SER A 375 -21.30 25.63 22.79
N THR A 376 -22.33 25.68 23.62
CA THR A 376 -22.96 26.95 23.97
C THR A 376 -22.00 27.67 24.91
N GLU A 377 -21.03 28.39 24.37
CA GLU A 377 -20.29 29.36 25.17
C GLU A 377 -21.23 30.53 25.46
N GLU A 378 -21.68 30.63 26.70
CA GLU A 378 -22.44 31.77 27.19
C GLU A 378 -21.53 33.00 27.18
N THR A 379 -21.56 33.77 26.09
CA THR A 379 -20.84 35.05 26.04
C THR A 379 -21.71 36.09 26.73
N THR A 380 -21.36 36.47 27.96
CA THR A 380 -22.04 37.57 28.66
C THR A 380 -21.64 38.89 28.01
N ILE A 381 -22.51 39.45 27.17
CA ILE A 381 -22.32 40.81 26.66
C ILE A 381 -22.77 41.77 27.77
N VAL A 382 -21.80 42.42 28.41
CA VAL A 382 -22.08 43.53 29.34
C VAL A 382 -22.29 44.78 28.49
N SER A 383 -23.53 45.20 28.30
CA SER A 383 -23.83 46.50 27.67
C SER A 383 -23.67 47.62 28.71
N ASP A 384 -22.66 48.46 28.54
CA ASP A 384 -22.49 49.67 29.35
C ASP A 384 -23.57 50.72 29.03
N VAL A 385 -24.02 51.34 30.12
CA VAL A 385 -25.15 52.26 30.26
C VAL A 385 -25.08 53.48 29.33
N ILE A 386 -26.17 53.79 28.65
CA ILE A 386 -26.50 55.15 28.17
C ILE A 386 -27.55 55.71 29.14
N ASP A 387 -27.28 56.88 29.74
CA ASP A 387 -28.15 57.68 30.62
C ASP A 387 -28.25 57.34 32.12
N GLY A 388 -27.11 57.28 32.82
CA GLY A 388 -27.00 57.73 34.22
C GLY A 388 -27.83 57.01 35.29
N THR A 389 -28.44 55.87 34.97
CA THR A 389 -29.15 54.99 35.91
C THR A 389 -28.60 53.57 35.77
N ASN A 390 -27.98 53.08 36.84
CA ASN A 390 -27.25 51.80 36.89
C ASN A 390 -28.19 50.58 36.94
N ASN A 391 -29.01 50.39 35.91
CA ASN A 391 -29.76 49.14 35.74
C ASN A 391 -28.91 48.17 34.92
N PHE A 392 -28.14 47.32 35.61
CA PHE A 392 -27.44 46.19 34.99
C PHE A 392 -28.47 45.20 34.42
N SER A 393 -28.56 45.11 33.10
CA SER A 393 -29.24 44.01 32.43
C SER A 393 -28.17 43.17 31.72
N SER A 394 -27.79 42.06 32.34
CA SER A 394 -26.96 41.04 31.69
C SER A 394 -27.86 40.23 30.76
N PHE A 395 -27.66 40.33 29.45
CA PHE A 395 -28.31 39.45 28.49
C PHE A 395 -27.29 38.40 28.03
N THR A 396 -27.54 37.14 28.41
CA THR A 396 -26.75 36.01 27.95
C THR A 396 -27.25 35.62 26.56
N ILE A 397 -26.47 35.90 25.52
CA ILE A 397 -26.73 35.33 24.20
C ILE A 397 -25.99 34.00 24.13
N PRO A 398 -26.67 32.86 23.91
CA PRO A 398 -25.99 31.63 23.57
C PRO A 398 -25.31 31.84 22.21
N LEU A 399 -24.02 32.17 22.23
CA LEU A 399 -23.23 32.16 21.01
C LEU A 399 -22.89 30.69 20.77
N VAL A 400 -23.58 30.10 19.79
CA VAL A 400 -23.26 28.76 19.31
C VAL A 400 -21.97 28.89 18.49
N THR A 401 -20.82 28.87 19.16
CA THR A 401 -19.54 28.65 18.51
C THR A 401 -19.38 27.15 18.33
N PRO A 402 -19.16 26.63 17.10
CA PRO A 402 -18.73 25.26 16.95
C PRO A 402 -17.46 25.08 17.77
N PHE A 403 -17.38 24.00 18.55
CA PHE A 403 -16.23 23.69 19.40
C PHE A 403 -14.96 23.94 18.60
N GLN A 404 -14.13 24.88 19.06
CA GLN A 404 -13.02 25.49 18.33
C GLN A 404 -11.81 24.55 18.24
N ASN A 405 -12.05 23.24 18.20
CA ASN A 405 -11.04 22.27 17.82
C ASN A 405 -10.96 22.26 16.30
N ASP A 406 -9.78 21.97 15.76
CA ASP A 406 -9.42 21.89 14.33
C ASP A 406 -10.30 20.95 13.45
N GLU A 407 -11.46 20.50 13.96
CA GLU A 407 -12.40 19.52 13.40
C GLU A 407 -13.38 20.07 12.37
N VAL A 408 -13.62 21.39 12.31
CA VAL A 408 -14.62 21.99 11.41
C VAL A 408 -14.24 21.85 9.92
N ASN A 409 -12.99 21.52 9.61
CA ASN A 409 -12.47 21.46 8.24
C ASN A 409 -11.81 20.12 7.87
N ILE A 410 -12.27 18.98 8.43
CA ILE A 410 -11.70 17.65 8.08
C ILE A 410 -11.76 17.38 6.57
N GLY A 411 -12.84 17.78 5.90
CA GLY A 411 -12.96 17.64 4.44
C GLY A 411 -11.89 18.44 3.69
N ALA A 412 -11.61 19.68 4.13
CA ALA A 412 -10.55 20.49 3.57
C ALA A 412 -9.17 19.90 3.89
N ALA A 413 -8.95 19.41 5.12
CA ALA A 413 -7.71 18.73 5.51
C ALA A 413 -7.42 17.53 4.60
N LEU A 414 -8.45 16.71 4.34
CA LEU A 414 -8.34 15.54 3.48
C LEU A 414 -7.99 15.91 2.03
N LEU A 415 -8.65 16.94 1.48
CA LEU A 415 -8.33 17.48 0.15
C LEU A 415 -6.90 18.04 0.09
N VAL A 416 -6.47 18.78 1.12
CA VAL A 416 -5.12 19.34 1.21
C VAL A 416 -4.08 18.21 1.26
N VAL A 417 -4.31 17.18 2.06
CA VAL A 417 -3.40 16.03 2.14
C VAL A 417 -3.33 15.29 0.79
N ALA A 418 -4.47 14.98 0.18
CA ALA A 418 -4.50 14.29 -1.10
C ALA A 418 -3.82 15.11 -2.22
N ALA A 419 -4.13 16.40 -2.32
CA ALA A 419 -3.56 17.29 -3.33
C ALA A 419 -2.05 17.52 -3.11
N SER A 420 -1.61 17.65 -1.85
CA SER A 420 -0.18 17.82 -1.55
C SER A 420 0.65 16.56 -1.82
N LEU A 421 0.13 15.38 -1.52
CA LEU A 421 0.80 14.11 -1.88
C LEU A 421 0.86 13.94 -3.39
N ALA A 422 -0.25 14.18 -4.09
CA ALA A 422 -0.31 14.18 -5.56
C ALA A 422 0.74 15.12 -6.18
N LEU A 423 0.78 16.36 -5.70
CA LEU A 423 1.75 17.37 -6.14
C LEU A 423 3.19 16.95 -5.83
N GLY A 424 3.45 16.42 -4.63
CA GLY A 424 4.76 15.93 -4.23
C GLY A 424 5.26 14.77 -5.10
N LEU A 425 4.38 13.85 -5.49
CA LEU A 425 4.72 12.78 -6.44
C LEU A 425 5.12 13.36 -7.80
N LEU A 426 4.32 14.27 -8.35
CA LEU A 426 4.61 14.92 -9.65
C LEU A 426 5.93 15.68 -9.62
N ILE A 427 6.16 16.51 -8.60
CA ILE A 427 7.40 17.25 -8.43
C ILE A 427 8.59 16.28 -8.27
N GLY A 428 8.42 15.21 -7.50
CA GLY A 428 9.43 14.17 -7.32
C GLY A 428 9.87 13.55 -8.66
N PHE A 429 8.92 13.19 -9.53
CA PHE A 429 9.22 12.64 -10.85
C PHE A 429 9.95 13.64 -11.74
N VAL A 430 9.50 14.91 -11.75
CA VAL A 430 10.19 15.98 -12.50
C VAL A 430 11.63 16.15 -12.00
N ILE A 431 11.87 16.14 -10.68
CA ILE A 431 13.22 16.22 -10.12
C ILE A 431 14.09 15.06 -10.60
N VAL A 432 13.59 13.83 -10.56
CA VAL A 432 14.34 12.64 -10.99
C VAL A 432 14.64 12.69 -12.49
N GLU A 433 13.69 13.12 -13.32
CA GLU A 433 13.88 13.27 -14.76
C GLU A 433 14.95 14.32 -15.08
N GLN A 434 14.85 15.51 -14.47
CA GLN A 434 15.82 16.58 -14.65
C GLN A 434 17.21 16.19 -14.15
N ALA A 435 17.29 15.52 -12.99
CA ALA A 435 18.55 15.01 -12.46
C ALA A 435 19.16 13.97 -13.41
N THR A 436 18.35 13.08 -13.99
CA THR A 436 18.82 12.07 -14.94
C THR A 436 19.35 12.71 -16.22
N LEU A 437 18.65 13.70 -16.78
CA LEU A 437 19.13 14.46 -17.95
C LEU A 437 20.43 15.20 -17.66
N PHE A 438 20.53 15.83 -16.50
CA PHE A 438 21.73 16.53 -16.06
C PHE A 438 22.92 15.57 -15.90
N LEU A 439 22.73 14.44 -15.22
CA LEU A 439 23.75 13.41 -15.04
C LEU A 439 24.21 12.84 -16.39
N LYS A 440 23.29 12.57 -17.33
CA LYS A 440 23.64 12.16 -18.70
C LYS A 440 24.50 13.23 -19.37
N LYS A 441 24.12 14.51 -19.29
CA LYS A 441 24.88 15.62 -19.91
C LYS A 441 26.28 15.81 -19.31
N VAL A 442 26.44 15.61 -18.00
CA VAL A 442 27.73 15.77 -17.30
C VAL A 442 28.64 14.57 -17.52
N PHE A 443 28.12 13.35 -17.39
CA PHE A 443 28.93 12.13 -17.40
C PHE A 443 29.04 11.46 -18.78
N CYS A 444 28.10 11.67 -19.70
CA CYS A 444 28.12 11.08 -21.05
C CYS A 444 28.66 12.01 -22.14
N ARG A 445 29.24 13.17 -21.79
CA ARG A 445 29.76 14.18 -22.74
C ARG A 445 30.95 13.71 -23.62
N LYS A 446 31.26 12.42 -23.64
CA LYS A 446 32.40 11.86 -24.38
C LYS A 446 32.14 10.47 -24.99
N THR A 447 30.89 10.03 -25.16
CA THR A 447 30.60 8.68 -25.66
C THR A 447 29.38 8.61 -26.59
N ASP A 448 29.19 9.60 -27.46
CA ASP A 448 28.05 9.61 -28.41
C ASP A 448 28.05 8.41 -29.38
N ASP A 449 29.19 7.77 -29.62
CA ASP A 449 29.27 6.58 -30.50
C ASP A 449 28.89 5.25 -29.83
N ASN A 450 28.96 5.14 -28.48
CA ASN A 450 28.59 3.91 -27.77
C ASN A 450 27.21 3.99 -27.10
N LEU A 451 26.70 5.19 -26.81
CA LEU A 451 25.39 5.34 -26.19
C LEU A 451 24.26 5.06 -27.19
N THR A 452 24.41 5.51 -28.44
CA THR A 452 23.52 5.11 -29.56
C THR A 452 23.55 3.60 -29.80
N ALA A 453 24.71 2.94 -29.61
CA ALA A 453 24.82 1.48 -29.64
C ALA A 453 24.14 0.80 -28.43
N SER A 454 24.10 1.44 -27.26
CA SER A 454 23.41 0.94 -26.05
C SER A 454 21.90 1.13 -26.14
N GLU A 455 21.43 2.27 -26.65
CA GLU A 455 20.01 2.58 -26.82
C GLU A 455 19.40 1.71 -27.92
N SER A 456 20.09 1.57 -29.06
CA SER A 456 19.72 0.60 -30.09
C SER A 456 19.78 -0.85 -29.59
N ARG A 457 20.70 -1.21 -28.70
CA ARG A 457 20.69 -2.53 -28.03
C ARG A 457 19.51 -2.69 -27.07
N LEU A 458 19.11 -1.65 -26.36
CA LEU A 458 17.96 -1.69 -25.46
C LEU A 458 16.64 -1.79 -26.24
N GLU A 459 16.51 -1.06 -27.35
CA GLU A 459 15.37 -1.18 -28.26
C GLU A 459 15.34 -2.53 -28.97
N ARG A 460 16.50 -3.03 -29.43
CA ARG A 460 16.62 -4.36 -30.01
C ARG A 460 16.29 -5.44 -28.98
N GLN A 461 16.67 -5.26 -27.71
CA GLN A 461 16.24 -6.13 -26.63
C GLN A 461 14.74 -6.03 -26.35
N LYS A 462 14.14 -4.84 -26.39
CA LYS A 462 12.68 -4.70 -26.27
C LYS A 462 11.95 -5.40 -27.43
N SER A 463 12.52 -5.36 -28.64
CA SER A 463 12.02 -6.09 -29.81
C SER A 463 12.17 -7.61 -29.65
N GLU A 464 13.38 -8.11 -29.37
CA GLU A 464 13.63 -9.54 -29.16
C GLU A 464 12.78 -10.10 -28.00
N ARG A 465 12.48 -9.29 -26.98
CA ARG A 465 11.55 -9.65 -25.90
C ARG A 465 10.09 -9.71 -26.35
N LYS A 466 9.65 -8.82 -27.25
CA LYS A 466 8.32 -8.91 -27.86
C LYS A 466 8.21 -10.17 -28.71
N ASP A 467 9.25 -10.50 -29.47
CA ASP A 467 9.29 -11.70 -30.31
C ASP A 467 9.28 -12.98 -29.46
N ALA A 468 10.07 -13.03 -28.38
CA ALA A 468 10.05 -14.14 -27.42
C ALA A 468 8.67 -14.29 -26.78
N ARG A 469 8.03 -13.20 -26.33
CA ARG A 469 6.65 -13.25 -25.80
C ARG A 469 5.66 -13.76 -26.85
N HIS A 470 5.81 -13.35 -28.11
CA HIS A 470 4.92 -13.79 -29.18
C HIS A 470 5.08 -15.29 -29.45
N PHE A 471 6.32 -15.78 -29.49
CA PHE A 471 6.65 -17.20 -29.60
C PHE A 471 6.03 -17.99 -28.44
N PHE A 472 6.23 -17.56 -27.19
CA PHE A 472 5.64 -18.23 -26.03
C PHE A 472 4.11 -18.17 -25.99
N SER A 473 3.48 -17.07 -26.42
CA SER A 473 2.02 -17.01 -26.51
C SER A 473 1.48 -18.03 -27.52
N HIS A 474 2.24 -18.29 -28.59
CA HIS A 474 1.90 -19.32 -29.58
C HIS A 474 2.08 -20.72 -29.00
N THR A 475 3.20 -21.01 -28.32
CA THR A 475 3.45 -22.33 -27.73
C THR A 475 2.48 -22.67 -26.59
N ILE A 476 2.11 -21.67 -25.76
CA ILE A 476 1.11 -21.86 -24.70
C ILE A 476 -0.29 -22.06 -25.31
N ASN A 477 -0.63 -21.33 -26.37
CA ASN A 477 -1.90 -21.55 -27.08
C ASN A 477 -1.94 -22.91 -27.79
N GLU A 478 -0.86 -23.37 -28.41
CA GLU A 478 -0.81 -24.68 -29.08
C GLU A 478 -0.92 -25.83 -28.06
N ASN A 479 -0.21 -25.76 -26.93
CA ASN A 479 -0.31 -26.78 -25.88
C ASN A 479 -1.66 -26.77 -25.14
N ASN A 480 -2.30 -25.60 -25.00
CA ASN A 480 -3.66 -25.50 -24.49
C ASN A 480 -4.70 -25.95 -25.52
N PHE A 481 -4.45 -25.77 -26.81
CA PHE A 481 -5.34 -26.23 -27.88
C PHE A 481 -5.30 -27.76 -27.98
N GLU A 482 -4.13 -28.39 -27.94
CA GLU A 482 -4.00 -29.86 -27.94
C GLU A 482 -4.57 -30.52 -26.67
N SER A 483 -4.46 -29.87 -25.51
CA SER A 483 -5.07 -30.39 -24.28
C SER A 483 -6.59 -30.18 -24.21
N VAL A 484 -7.13 -29.16 -24.87
CA VAL A 484 -8.58 -28.96 -25.03
C VAL A 484 -9.15 -29.87 -26.10
N GLU A 485 -8.43 -30.19 -27.18
CA GLU A 485 -8.84 -31.20 -28.18
C GLU A 485 -8.82 -32.62 -27.59
N ALA A 486 -7.84 -32.94 -26.72
CA ALA A 486 -7.82 -34.21 -25.99
C ALA A 486 -8.94 -34.34 -24.93
N LEU A 487 -9.47 -33.22 -24.42
CA LEU A 487 -10.60 -33.19 -23.48
C LEU A 487 -11.96 -33.09 -24.18
N SER A 488 -12.02 -32.54 -25.41
CA SER A 488 -13.25 -32.46 -26.20
C SER A 488 -13.59 -33.79 -26.89
N GLU A 489 -12.60 -34.63 -27.23
CA GLU A 489 -12.84 -35.99 -27.72
C GLU A 489 -13.25 -36.99 -26.63
N SER A 490 -13.09 -36.65 -25.34
CA SER A 490 -13.49 -37.52 -24.21
C SER A 490 -14.78 -37.13 -23.51
N SER A 491 -15.48 -36.09 -23.99
CA SER A 491 -16.70 -35.56 -23.37
C SER A 491 -17.94 -35.56 -24.28
N GLN A 492 -17.88 -36.24 -25.44
CA GLN A 492 -18.96 -36.21 -26.44
C GLN A 492 -19.99 -37.34 -26.33
N ASP A 493 -20.09 -38.03 -25.19
CA ASP A 493 -21.01 -39.18 -25.00
C ASP A 493 -22.06 -39.01 -23.89
N ASP A 494 -22.13 -37.90 -23.15
CA ASP A 494 -23.17 -37.74 -22.12
C ASP A 494 -23.76 -36.32 -22.07
N GLU A 495 -25.08 -36.26 -21.92
CA GLU A 495 -25.94 -35.10 -21.59
C GLU A 495 -26.57 -34.29 -22.75
N GLU A 496 -27.49 -34.97 -23.42
CA GLU A 496 -28.71 -34.36 -23.95
C GLU A 496 -29.74 -34.24 -22.79
N ASN A 497 -29.92 -33.03 -22.23
CA ASN A 497 -31.21 -32.50 -21.73
C ASN A 497 -31.06 -31.21 -20.90
N GLY A 498 -31.72 -30.14 -21.37
CA GLY A 498 -32.61 -29.38 -20.51
C GLY A 498 -32.16 -28.03 -19.94
N PHE A 499 -32.79 -27.00 -20.50
CA PHE A 499 -33.18 -25.72 -19.90
C PHE A 499 -32.26 -24.50 -19.99
N ASN A 500 -32.93 -23.42 -20.41
CA ASN A 500 -32.44 -22.18 -20.97
C ASN A 500 -32.95 -21.00 -20.12
N GLU A 501 -32.32 -19.84 -20.31
CA GLU A 501 -32.60 -18.49 -19.75
C GLU A 501 -32.00 -18.22 -18.34
N ASN A 502 -31.05 -17.29 -18.14
CA ASN A 502 -31.06 -15.88 -18.56
C ASN A 502 -29.63 -15.24 -18.50
N PRO A 503 -29.27 -14.27 -19.37
CA PRO A 503 -27.93 -13.69 -19.44
C PRO A 503 -27.84 -12.28 -18.82
N MET A 504 -27.06 -12.11 -17.76
CA MET A 504 -26.58 -10.80 -17.27
C MET A 504 -25.28 -10.98 -16.47
N ALA A 505 -24.19 -11.37 -17.14
CA ALA A 505 -22.85 -11.37 -16.54
C ALA A 505 -21.69 -11.36 -17.57
N GLU A 506 -21.94 -10.97 -18.82
CA GLU A 506 -20.93 -11.03 -19.88
C GLU A 506 -20.85 -9.70 -20.64
N GLN A 507 -20.33 -8.66 -19.97
CA GLN A 507 -20.08 -7.37 -20.63
C GLN A 507 -18.97 -6.54 -19.97
N ALA A 508 -17.82 -7.16 -19.66
CA ALA A 508 -16.64 -6.42 -19.19
C ALA A 508 -15.28 -6.92 -19.72
N GLN A 509 -15.23 -7.81 -20.71
CA GLN A 509 -13.94 -8.34 -21.23
C GLN A 509 -13.80 -8.38 -22.76
N LYS A 510 -14.71 -7.79 -23.51
CA LYS A 510 -14.54 -7.60 -24.96
C LYS A 510 -14.81 -6.14 -25.31
N GLU A 511 -13.74 -5.37 -25.45
CA GLU A 511 -13.59 -4.22 -26.36
C GLU A 511 -12.39 -3.35 -25.90
N VAL A 512 -11.17 -3.74 -26.30
CA VAL A 512 -10.13 -2.76 -26.69
C VAL A 512 -9.30 -3.41 -27.80
N HIS A 513 -9.90 -3.51 -28.97
CA HIS A 513 -9.20 -3.42 -30.25
C HIS A 513 -9.94 -2.32 -31.01
N PHE A 514 -9.32 -1.15 -31.19
CA PHE A 514 -9.12 -0.50 -32.49
C PHE A 514 -8.47 0.89 -32.34
N GLU A 515 -7.54 1.14 -33.27
CA GLU A 515 -6.84 2.36 -33.71
C GLU A 515 -5.94 3.16 -32.75
#